data_AF-A0A7S0HCH0-F1
#
_entry.id   AF-A0A7S0HCH0-F1
#
_cell.length_a   1.000
_cell.length_b   1.000
_cell.length_c   1.000
_cell.angle_alpha   90.00
_cell.angle_beta   90.00
_cell.angle_gamma   90.00
#
_symmetry.space_group_name_H-M   'P 1'
#
loop_
_entity.id
_entity.type
_entity.pdbx_description
1 polymer ?
#
loop_
_entity_poly.entity_id
_entity_poly.type
_entity_poly.pdbx_seq_one_letter_code
_entity_poly.pdbx_strand_id
1 'polypeptide(L)'
;FFGEMSFLATCRKRIKDSSETDSTHLRACDVVAEVDAGCWELTVEDFLNSLNSDLAGNREALRVLAKCAEKRRANIHRLESAKPGEPEPEPPGHIAARSKPAPENMEEVEFGVIHPLLPNRLSFTIHKDQGQTKVEIVKNRKLFFFSSTFHESYVPYCDDFGPVNLAAVFEFCKYMQEKLQDPRLANRQLVYYAERDVALRTNAAFLLGSYLIVVEQWTPEEAALAFASMGKRLFVPFRDATYQPPTFHLSLLDCLRGLKAA
;
A
#
# COMPACT_ATOMS: atom_id res chain seq x y z
N PHE A 1 2.74 -3.14 -14.74
CA PHE A 1 4.03 -2.78 -14.12
C PHE A 1 4.66 -1.62 -14.87
N PHE A 2 4.30 -0.38 -14.56
CA PHE A 2 5.08 0.78 -15.02
C PHE A 2 5.87 1.26 -13.80
N GLY A 3 7.14 0.89 -13.74
CA GLY A 3 8.04 1.24 -12.65
C GLY A 3 9.33 1.84 -13.19
N GLU A 4 10.25 2.16 -12.27
CA GLU A 4 11.60 2.69 -12.49
C GLU A 4 12.35 2.00 -13.64
N MET A 5 12.17 0.68 -13.83
CA MET A 5 12.77 -0.07 -14.94
C MET A 5 12.23 0.31 -16.32
N SER A 6 10.92 0.55 -16.42
CA SER A 6 10.26 1.04 -17.64
C SER A 6 10.66 2.49 -17.90
N PHE A 7 10.78 3.30 -16.85
CA PHE A 7 11.27 4.68 -16.93
C PHE A 7 12.73 4.75 -17.43
N LEU A 8 13.64 3.98 -16.83
CA LEU A 8 15.05 3.93 -17.23
C LEU A 8 15.24 3.31 -18.63
N ALA A 9 14.46 2.29 -18.99
CA ALA A 9 14.46 1.76 -20.34
C ALA A 9 13.99 2.82 -21.36
N THR A 10 12.98 3.62 -21.01
CA THR A 10 12.48 4.73 -21.84
C THR A 10 13.51 5.84 -21.96
N CYS A 11 14.15 6.25 -20.86
CA CYS A 11 15.24 7.23 -20.86
C CYS A 11 16.41 6.74 -21.74
N ARG A 12 16.84 5.48 -21.58
CA ARG A 12 17.91 4.88 -22.38
C ARG A 12 17.57 4.82 -23.87
N LYS A 13 16.30 4.59 -24.21
CA LYS A 13 15.82 4.59 -25.60
C LYS A 13 15.81 6.02 -26.18
N ARG A 14 15.27 6.99 -25.45
CA ARG A 14 15.21 8.40 -25.88
C ARG A 14 16.57 9.09 -25.97
N ILE A 15 17.53 8.73 -25.11
CA ILE A 15 18.92 9.20 -25.21
C ILE A 15 19.61 8.67 -26.47
N LYS A 16 19.21 7.50 -26.97
CA LYS A 16 19.77 6.90 -28.20
C LYS A 16 19.10 7.41 -29.47
N ASP A 17 17.79 7.61 -29.45
CA ASP A 17 16.97 7.95 -30.61
C ASP A 17 16.62 9.45 -30.62
N SER A 18 17.63 10.33 -30.67
CA SER A 18 17.44 11.79 -30.72
C SER A 18 16.98 12.31 -32.09
N SER A 19 15.93 11.72 -32.64
CA SER A 19 15.13 12.33 -33.70
C SER A 19 13.67 11.87 -33.62
N GLU A 20 12.82 12.85 -33.30
CA GLU A 20 11.37 12.91 -33.42
C GLU A 20 10.47 12.37 -32.29
N THR A 21 9.47 13.21 -32.10
CA THR A 21 8.39 13.30 -31.13
C THR A 21 7.32 12.24 -31.37
N ASP A 22 6.96 11.51 -30.32
CA ASP A 22 5.63 10.91 -30.24
C ASP A 22 5.10 10.95 -28.80
N SER A 23 3.93 11.55 -28.66
CA SER A 23 3.28 11.92 -27.40
C SER A 23 2.14 10.95 -27.10
N THR A 24 2.38 9.92 -26.29
CA THR A 24 1.32 9.17 -25.61
C THR A 24 1.73 8.83 -24.18
N HIS A 25 0.82 9.16 -23.26
CA HIS A 25 1.00 9.30 -21.82
C HIS A 25 1.39 8.02 -21.05
N LEU A 26 2.05 8.18 -19.89
CA LEU A 26 1.77 7.53 -18.60
C LEU A 26 2.70 8.11 -17.50
N ARG A 27 2.13 8.41 -16.32
CA ARG A 27 2.72 9.15 -15.19
C ARG A 27 3.34 8.22 -14.14
N ALA A 28 4.37 8.67 -13.43
CA ALA A 28 4.82 8.07 -12.17
C ALA A 28 5.50 9.11 -11.25
N CYS A 29 5.36 8.85 -9.95
CA CYS A 29 5.45 9.67 -8.74
C CYS A 29 6.85 10.08 -8.26
N ASP A 30 6.89 11.12 -7.41
CA ASP A 30 8.06 11.55 -6.64
C ASP A 30 7.85 11.63 -5.11
N VAL A 31 9.02 11.65 -4.46
CA VAL A 31 9.42 11.62 -3.04
C VAL A 31 9.08 12.94 -2.28
N VAL A 32 9.07 12.90 -0.94
CA VAL A 32 8.71 14.02 -0.02
C VAL A 32 9.95 14.81 0.46
N ALA A 33 9.85 16.14 0.62
CA ALA A 33 10.91 17.07 1.05
C ALA A 33 10.75 17.62 2.49
N GLU A 34 11.82 18.19 3.06
CA GLU A 34 11.95 18.65 4.47
C GLU A 34 11.44 20.09 4.77
N VAL A 35 10.96 20.83 3.77
CA VAL A 35 10.26 22.14 3.90
C VAL A 35 9.09 22.18 2.91
N ASP A 36 8.32 23.29 2.80
CA ASP A 36 7.24 23.48 1.81
C ASP A 36 7.61 22.88 0.46
N ALA A 37 7.05 21.70 0.20
CA ALA A 37 7.41 20.88 -0.94
C ALA A 37 6.33 21.08 -2.01
N GLY A 38 6.67 21.83 -3.05
CA GLY A 38 5.93 21.72 -4.30
C GLY A 38 6.27 20.38 -4.94
N CYS A 39 5.26 19.54 -5.18
CA CYS A 39 5.42 18.39 -6.08
C CYS A 39 5.56 18.94 -7.50
N TRP A 40 6.76 18.88 -8.06
CA TRP A 40 6.98 19.19 -9.48
C TRP A 40 6.94 17.87 -10.24
N GLU A 41 5.82 17.57 -10.88
CA GLU A 41 5.72 16.46 -11.82
C GLU A 41 6.60 16.76 -13.05
N LEU A 42 7.78 16.14 -13.13
CA LEU A 42 8.60 16.22 -14.32
C LEU A 42 8.19 15.11 -15.28
N THR A 43 7.83 15.48 -16.51
CA THR A 43 7.72 14.50 -17.58
C THR A 43 9.11 13.90 -17.87
N VAL A 44 9.17 12.73 -18.51
CA VAL A 44 10.44 12.17 -19.02
C VAL A 44 11.18 13.20 -19.88
N GLU A 45 10.45 14.02 -20.62
CA GLU A 45 11.01 15.07 -21.46
C GLU A 45 11.60 16.20 -20.62
N ASP A 46 10.89 16.70 -19.61
CA ASP A 46 11.39 17.74 -18.70
C ASP A 46 12.59 17.26 -17.89
N PHE A 47 12.57 16.00 -17.45
CA PHE A 47 13.70 15.35 -16.80
C PHE A 47 14.91 15.26 -17.73
N LEU A 48 14.73 14.85 -18.98
CA LEU A 48 15.81 14.80 -19.97
C LEU A 48 16.32 16.19 -20.33
N ASN A 49 15.45 17.19 -20.43
CA ASN A 49 15.82 18.59 -20.65
C ASN A 49 16.64 19.14 -19.48
N SER A 50 16.26 18.81 -18.24
CA SER A 50 17.02 19.12 -17.03
C SER A 50 18.38 18.41 -17.02
N LEU A 51 18.43 17.13 -17.38
CA LEU A 51 19.68 16.37 -17.48
C LEU A 51 20.62 16.89 -18.58
N ASN A 52 20.07 17.26 -19.74
CA ASN A 52 20.83 17.79 -20.87
C ASN A 52 21.38 19.19 -20.61
N SER A 53 20.81 19.94 -19.66
CA SER A 53 21.32 21.25 -19.27
C SER A 53 22.66 21.19 -18.53
N ASP A 54 22.95 20.08 -17.83
CA ASP A 54 24.26 19.79 -17.23
C ASP A 54 24.51 18.27 -17.12
N LEU A 55 24.94 17.67 -18.22
CA LEU A 55 25.19 16.23 -18.30
C LEU A 55 26.35 15.77 -17.39
N ALA A 56 27.28 16.68 -17.06
CA ALA A 56 28.46 16.40 -16.27
C ALA A 56 28.15 16.39 -14.76
N GLY A 57 27.34 17.35 -14.29
CA GLY A 57 26.85 17.41 -12.90
C GLY A 57 25.90 16.28 -12.54
N ASN A 58 25.09 15.82 -13.51
CA ASN A 58 24.03 14.84 -13.26
C ASN A 58 24.47 13.36 -13.34
N ARG A 59 25.76 13.10 -13.54
CA ARG A 59 26.31 11.75 -13.75
C ARG A 59 26.16 10.83 -12.54
N GLU A 60 26.21 11.39 -11.34
CA GLU A 60 26.06 10.60 -10.10
C GLU A 60 24.59 10.24 -9.83
N ALA A 61 23.64 11.14 -10.12
CA ALA A 61 22.21 10.84 -10.02
C ALA A 61 21.82 9.66 -10.93
N LEU A 62 22.27 9.69 -12.18
CA LEU A 62 22.09 8.58 -13.13
C LEU A 62 22.73 7.27 -12.65
N ARG A 63 23.90 7.35 -12.00
CA ARG A 63 24.60 6.18 -11.47
C ARG A 63 23.88 5.55 -10.29
N VAL A 64 23.32 6.37 -9.39
CA VAL A 64 22.55 5.90 -8.23
C VAL A 64 21.25 5.23 -8.70
N LEU A 65 20.50 5.88 -9.60
CA LEU A 65 19.28 5.30 -10.19
C LEU A 65 19.56 3.97 -10.90
N ALA A 66 20.64 3.90 -11.70
CA ALA A 66 21.02 2.65 -12.36
C ALA A 66 21.34 1.51 -11.37
N LYS A 67 22.03 1.82 -10.26
CA LYS A 67 22.34 0.83 -9.22
C LYS A 67 21.10 0.35 -8.47
N CYS A 68 20.14 1.23 -8.18
CA CYS A 68 18.88 0.87 -7.54
C CYS A 68 18.06 -0.06 -8.43
N ALA A 69 17.95 0.29 -9.71
CA ALA A 69 17.31 -0.51 -10.75
C ALA A 69 17.92 -1.92 -10.91
N GLU A 70 19.25 -2.04 -10.91
CA GLU A 70 19.94 -3.34 -10.98
C GLU A 70 19.62 -4.23 -9.78
N LYS A 71 19.69 -3.68 -8.56
CA LYS A 71 19.33 -4.42 -7.34
C LYS A 71 17.88 -4.88 -7.35
N ARG A 72 16.96 -4.03 -7.81
CA ARG A 72 15.53 -4.34 -7.89
C ARG A 72 15.25 -5.46 -8.89
N ARG A 73 15.90 -5.44 -10.07
CA ARG A 73 15.80 -6.51 -11.06
C ARG A 73 16.32 -7.84 -10.51
N ALA A 74 17.43 -7.81 -9.78
CA ALA A 74 17.97 -9.00 -9.12
C ALA A 74 17.00 -9.58 -8.08
N ASN A 75 16.36 -8.72 -7.27
CA ASN A 75 15.36 -9.16 -6.29
C ASN A 75 14.10 -9.73 -6.95
N ILE A 76 13.58 -9.10 -8.02
CA ILE A 76 12.42 -9.61 -8.76
C ILE A 76 12.72 -11.00 -9.34
N HIS A 77 13.86 -11.15 -10.02
CA HIS A 77 14.27 -12.44 -10.57
C HIS A 77 14.45 -13.50 -9.46
N ARG A 78 14.94 -13.09 -8.29
CA ARG A 78 15.09 -13.97 -7.13
C ARG A 78 13.72 -14.46 -6.61
N LEU A 79 12.75 -13.57 -6.49
CA LEU A 79 11.37 -13.88 -6.08
C LEU A 79 10.64 -14.75 -7.11
N GLU A 80 10.83 -14.50 -8.40
CA GLU A 80 10.26 -15.31 -9.49
C GLU A 80 10.89 -16.71 -9.57
N SER A 81 12.14 -16.87 -9.13
CA SER A 81 12.86 -18.15 -9.12
C SER A 81 12.63 -19.01 -7.88
N ALA A 82 11.97 -18.50 -6.84
CA ALA A 82 11.70 -19.22 -5.60
C ALA A 82 10.55 -20.24 -5.79
N LYS A 83 10.78 -21.50 -5.43
CA LYS A 83 9.74 -22.55 -5.49
C LYS A 83 8.75 -22.40 -4.33
N PRO A 84 7.46 -22.77 -4.51
CA PRO A 84 6.47 -22.67 -3.45
C PRO A 84 6.88 -23.53 -2.24
N GLY A 85 7.12 -22.90 -1.08
CA GLY A 85 7.39 -23.57 0.19
C GLY A 85 8.86 -23.57 0.65
N GLU A 86 9.80 -22.99 -0.10
CA GLU A 86 11.15 -22.72 0.43
C GLU A 86 11.16 -21.39 1.21
N PRO A 87 11.81 -21.32 2.39
CA PRO A 87 11.96 -20.07 3.13
C PRO A 87 12.77 -19.07 2.30
N GLU A 88 12.32 -17.81 2.28
CA GLU A 88 12.96 -16.76 1.50
C GLU A 88 14.46 -16.66 1.83
N PRO A 89 15.35 -16.63 0.83
CA PRO A 89 16.77 -16.44 1.10
C PRO A 89 17.00 -15.05 1.69
N GLU A 90 17.69 -14.93 2.83
CA GLU A 90 17.93 -13.62 3.43
C GLU A 90 18.84 -12.74 2.56
N PRO A 91 18.60 -11.41 2.48
CA PRO A 91 19.45 -10.51 1.71
C PRO A 91 20.85 -10.37 2.34
N PRO A 92 21.94 -10.31 1.55
CA PRO A 92 23.29 -10.16 2.08
C PRO A 92 23.44 -8.80 2.79
N GLY A 93 23.71 -8.85 4.09
CA GLY A 93 23.83 -7.68 4.99
C GLY A 93 22.85 -7.69 6.16
N HIS A 94 21.91 -8.64 6.21
CA HIS A 94 21.08 -8.87 7.38
C HIS A 94 21.93 -9.45 8.53
N ILE A 95 22.17 -8.66 9.58
CA ILE A 95 22.34 -9.24 10.92
C ILE A 95 20.97 -9.80 11.23
N ALA A 96 20.87 -11.13 11.39
CA ALA A 96 19.63 -11.82 11.71
C ALA A 96 18.78 -10.94 12.64
N ALA A 97 17.63 -10.52 12.15
CA ALA A 97 16.58 -10.09 13.04
C ALA A 97 16.27 -11.33 13.88
N ARG A 98 16.93 -11.45 15.04
CA ARG A 98 16.42 -12.29 16.12
C ARG A 98 14.96 -11.94 16.16
N SER A 99 14.11 -12.92 15.87
CA SER A 99 12.70 -12.88 16.19
C SER A 99 12.63 -12.38 17.63
N LYS A 100 12.35 -11.07 17.79
CA LYS A 100 12.21 -10.49 19.10
C LYS A 100 11.06 -11.29 19.71
N PRO A 101 11.24 -11.89 20.90
CA PRO A 101 10.13 -12.54 21.57
C PRO A 101 8.99 -11.54 21.63
N ALA A 102 7.80 -11.97 21.20
CA ALA A 102 6.61 -11.14 21.27
C ALA A 102 6.54 -10.56 22.69
N PRO A 103 6.36 -9.23 22.85
CA PRO A 103 6.31 -8.62 24.18
C PRO A 103 5.27 -9.35 25.03
N GLU A 104 5.69 -9.81 26.21
CA GLU A 104 5.08 -10.85 27.05
C GLU A 104 3.68 -10.52 27.62
N ASN A 105 2.96 -9.53 27.10
CA ASN A 105 1.57 -9.22 27.47
C ASN A 105 0.82 -8.57 26.29
N MET A 106 0.65 -9.30 25.18
CA MET A 106 -0.30 -8.91 24.14
C MET A 106 -1.70 -9.34 24.56
N GLU A 107 -2.63 -8.39 24.72
CA GLU A 107 -4.06 -8.70 24.64
C GLU A 107 -4.29 -9.46 23.33
N GLU A 108 -4.83 -10.68 23.41
CA GLU A 108 -5.04 -11.53 22.25
C GLU A 108 -6.02 -10.84 21.29
N VAL A 109 -5.67 -10.80 20.00
CA VAL A 109 -6.57 -10.29 18.96
C VAL A 109 -7.79 -11.19 18.90
N GLU A 110 -8.97 -10.64 19.21
CA GLU A 110 -10.24 -11.36 19.08
C GLU A 110 -10.65 -11.39 17.59
N PHE A 111 -10.55 -12.58 16.98
CA PHE A 111 -10.87 -12.76 15.56
C PHE A 111 -12.35 -13.07 15.35
N GLY A 112 -12.92 -12.57 14.24
CA GLY A 112 -14.33 -12.82 13.86
C GLY A 112 -15.33 -11.86 14.49
N VAL A 113 -14.87 -10.91 15.32
CA VAL A 113 -15.73 -9.82 15.81
C VAL A 113 -16.13 -8.94 14.62
N ILE A 114 -17.42 -8.63 14.52
CA ILE A 114 -17.97 -7.81 13.44
C ILE A 114 -18.12 -6.39 13.96
N HIS A 115 -17.39 -5.45 13.35
CA HIS A 115 -17.40 -4.05 13.69
C HIS A 115 -18.22 -3.26 12.65
N PRO A 116 -19.41 -2.75 13.00
CA PRO A 116 -20.22 -1.95 12.08
C PRO A 116 -19.51 -0.64 11.71
N LEU A 117 -19.48 -0.31 10.42
CA LEU A 117 -19.00 0.98 9.92
C LEU A 117 -20.18 1.80 9.39
N LEU A 118 -20.95 1.25 8.46
CA LEU A 118 -22.22 1.82 8.01
C LEU A 118 -23.36 0.93 8.51
N PRO A 119 -24.27 1.42 9.36
CA PRO A 119 -25.33 0.62 9.94
C PRO A 119 -26.09 -0.19 8.90
N ASN A 120 -26.20 -1.50 9.12
CA ASN A 120 -26.88 -2.49 8.27
C ASN A 120 -26.37 -2.60 6.81
N ARG A 121 -25.27 -1.91 6.45
CA ARG A 121 -24.78 -1.86 5.07
C ARG A 121 -23.34 -2.37 4.95
N LEU A 122 -22.45 -1.93 5.83
CA LEU A 122 -21.03 -2.27 5.77
C LEU A 122 -20.44 -2.47 7.17
N SER A 123 -19.76 -3.60 7.36
CA SER A 123 -18.97 -3.88 8.55
C SER A 123 -17.55 -4.30 8.19
N PHE A 124 -16.67 -4.28 9.18
CA PHE A 124 -15.30 -4.78 9.11
C PHE A 124 -15.09 -5.92 10.10
N THR A 125 -14.24 -6.88 9.76
CA THR A 125 -13.83 -7.96 10.67
C THR A 125 -12.41 -8.42 10.37
N ILE A 126 -11.76 -9.05 11.35
CA ILE A 126 -10.44 -9.63 11.21
C ILE A 126 -10.57 -11.14 11.33
N HIS A 127 -10.17 -11.87 10.29
CA HIS A 127 -10.14 -13.32 10.31
C HIS A 127 -8.72 -13.83 10.56
N LYS A 128 -8.63 -14.89 11.36
CA LYS A 128 -7.39 -15.58 11.68
C LYS A 128 -6.76 -16.21 10.45
N ASP A 129 -7.58 -16.89 9.65
CA ASP A 129 -7.18 -17.65 8.48
C ASP A 129 -8.40 -17.97 7.59
N GLN A 130 -8.14 -18.64 6.46
CA GLN A 130 -9.17 -19.09 5.53
C GLN A 130 -10.12 -20.13 6.13
N GLY A 131 -9.68 -20.89 7.14
CA GLY A 131 -10.50 -21.86 7.85
C GLY A 131 -11.62 -21.17 8.63
N GLN A 132 -11.27 -20.15 9.42
CA GLN A 132 -12.26 -19.32 10.12
C GLN A 132 -13.19 -18.64 9.12
N THR A 133 -12.66 -18.08 8.03
CA THR A 133 -13.47 -17.42 6.99
C THR A 133 -14.57 -18.33 6.45
N LYS A 134 -14.24 -19.59 6.16
CA LYS A 134 -15.22 -20.59 5.69
C LYS A 134 -16.30 -20.85 6.74
N VAL A 135 -15.92 -20.97 8.02
CA VAL A 135 -16.86 -21.18 9.12
C VAL A 135 -17.82 -20.00 9.25
N GLU A 136 -17.32 -18.76 9.23
CA GLU A 136 -18.13 -17.55 9.37
C GLU A 136 -19.14 -17.39 8.22
N ILE A 137 -18.74 -17.71 6.99
CA ILE A 137 -19.62 -17.69 5.81
C ILE A 137 -20.76 -18.70 5.95
N VAL A 138 -20.46 -19.92 6.41
CA VAL A 138 -21.47 -20.98 6.58
C VAL A 138 -22.42 -20.67 7.72
N LYS A 139 -21.88 -20.14 8.83
CA LYS A 139 -22.63 -19.81 10.06
C LYS A 139 -23.55 -18.60 9.85
N ASN A 140 -23.09 -17.56 9.15
CA ASN A 140 -23.82 -16.30 9.03
C ASN A 140 -24.32 -16.05 7.60
N ARG A 141 -25.29 -16.86 7.14
CA ARG A 141 -25.82 -16.77 5.77
C ARG A 141 -26.45 -15.42 5.40
N LYS A 142 -26.82 -14.58 6.36
CA LYS A 142 -27.32 -13.22 6.09
C LYS A 142 -26.20 -12.23 5.74
N LEU A 143 -24.96 -12.54 6.12
CA LEU A 143 -23.79 -11.70 5.90
C LEU A 143 -23.04 -12.12 4.65
N PHE A 144 -22.64 -11.16 3.83
CA PHE A 144 -21.76 -11.40 2.70
C PHE A 144 -20.34 -10.98 3.07
N PHE A 145 -19.49 -11.96 3.38
CA PHE A 145 -18.07 -11.73 3.63
C PHE A 145 -17.32 -11.62 2.32
N PHE A 146 -16.47 -10.60 2.21
CA PHE A 146 -15.61 -10.38 1.06
C PHE A 146 -14.33 -9.66 1.47
N SER A 147 -13.30 -9.79 0.65
CA SER A 147 -12.05 -9.05 0.78
C SER A 147 -11.57 -8.63 -0.61
N SER A 148 -10.39 -8.03 -0.70
CA SER A 148 -9.74 -7.63 -1.95
C SER A 148 -8.24 -7.76 -1.81
N THR A 149 -7.48 -7.76 -2.91
CA THR A 149 -6.01 -7.79 -2.86
C THR A 149 -5.38 -6.39 -2.92
N PHE A 150 -6.18 -5.31 -2.93
CA PHE A 150 -5.64 -3.94 -3.05
C PHE A 150 -4.69 -3.57 -1.91
N HIS A 151 -4.90 -4.12 -0.72
CA HIS A 151 -4.07 -3.89 0.46
C HIS A 151 -2.68 -4.57 0.40
N GLU A 152 -2.48 -5.46 -0.59
CA GLU A 152 -1.21 -6.14 -0.91
C GLU A 152 -0.45 -5.43 -2.04
N SER A 153 -1.01 -4.36 -2.62
CA SER A 153 -0.42 -3.68 -3.79
C SER A 153 0.82 -2.85 -3.47
N TYR A 154 1.12 -2.64 -2.19
CA TYR A 154 2.33 -1.94 -1.78
C TYR A 154 3.56 -2.81 -1.99
N VAL A 155 4.63 -2.23 -2.55
CA VAL A 155 5.90 -2.90 -2.73
C VAL A 155 6.93 -2.24 -1.82
N PRO A 156 7.30 -2.88 -0.69
CA PRO A 156 8.30 -2.37 0.25
C PRO A 156 9.62 -1.99 -0.43
N TYR A 157 10.21 -0.90 0.03
CA TYR A 157 11.60 -0.59 -0.28
C TYR A 157 12.55 -1.25 0.75
N CYS A 158 12.20 -1.17 2.03
CA CYS A 158 12.85 -1.79 3.17
C CYS A 158 11.80 -2.41 4.10
N ASP A 159 11.69 -1.92 5.34
CA ASP A 159 10.75 -2.40 6.35
C ASP A 159 9.40 -1.63 6.31
N ASP A 160 9.29 -0.63 5.44
CA ASP A 160 8.04 0.05 5.11
C ASP A 160 7.04 -0.94 4.50
N PHE A 161 5.76 -0.78 4.84
CA PHE A 161 4.70 -1.67 4.36
C PHE A 161 3.51 -0.92 3.75
N GLY A 162 3.51 0.41 3.80
CA GLY A 162 2.38 1.23 3.39
C GLY A 162 2.53 2.70 3.78
N PRO A 163 1.44 3.50 3.65
CA PRO A 163 0.15 3.08 3.10
C PRO A 163 0.23 2.76 1.60
N VAL A 164 -0.78 2.04 1.09
CA VAL A 164 -0.94 1.85 -0.36
C VAL A 164 -1.15 3.18 -1.09
N ASN A 165 -0.76 3.23 -2.36
CA ASN A 165 -0.80 4.46 -3.16
C ASN A 165 -2.23 4.87 -3.59
N LEU A 166 -2.36 6.10 -4.11
CA LEU A 166 -3.65 6.66 -4.54
C LEU A 166 -4.34 5.88 -5.67
N ALA A 167 -3.59 5.21 -6.55
CA ALA A 167 -4.19 4.36 -7.58
C ALA A 167 -4.94 3.18 -6.94
N ALA A 168 -4.36 2.55 -5.92
CA ALA A 168 -5.03 1.52 -5.15
C ALA A 168 -6.24 2.06 -4.38
N VAL A 169 -6.16 3.27 -3.81
CA VAL A 169 -7.29 3.92 -3.14
C VAL A 169 -8.46 4.15 -4.11
N PHE A 170 -8.18 4.66 -5.30
CA PHE A 170 -9.20 4.93 -6.32
C PHE A 170 -9.89 3.66 -6.80
N GLU A 171 -9.12 2.63 -7.17
CA GLU A 171 -9.67 1.35 -7.62
C GLU A 171 -10.41 0.63 -6.48
N PHE A 172 -9.92 0.73 -5.24
CA PHE A 172 -10.64 0.21 -4.08
C PHE A 172 -11.97 0.92 -3.86
N CYS A 173 -12.04 2.24 -4.03
CA CYS A 173 -13.30 2.98 -3.89
C CYS A 173 -14.34 2.51 -4.91
N LYS A 174 -13.94 2.33 -6.17
CA LYS A 174 -14.80 1.74 -7.21
C LYS A 174 -15.25 0.34 -6.84
N TYR A 175 -14.31 -0.52 -6.44
CA TYR A 175 -14.61 -1.88 -6.01
C TYR A 175 -15.66 -1.93 -4.90
N MET A 176 -15.53 -1.07 -3.89
CA MET A 176 -16.49 -0.98 -2.79
C MET A 176 -17.86 -0.50 -3.27
N GLN A 177 -17.91 0.51 -4.13
CA GLN A 177 -19.18 0.98 -4.72
C GLN A 177 -19.87 -0.13 -5.52
N GLU A 178 -19.13 -0.84 -6.39
CA GLU A 178 -19.64 -1.96 -7.17
C GLU A 178 -20.22 -3.06 -6.28
N LYS A 179 -19.52 -3.43 -5.19
CA LYS A 179 -20.01 -4.43 -4.24
C LYS A 179 -21.27 -3.96 -3.51
N LEU A 180 -21.29 -2.72 -3.03
CA LEU A 180 -22.41 -2.17 -2.25
C LEU A 180 -23.65 -1.86 -3.11
N GLN A 181 -23.47 -1.67 -4.42
CA GLN A 181 -24.56 -1.41 -5.37
C GLN A 181 -25.02 -2.66 -6.13
N ASP A 182 -24.38 -3.82 -5.92
CA ASP A 182 -24.74 -5.07 -6.59
C ASP A 182 -26.17 -5.50 -6.18
N PRO A 183 -27.13 -5.55 -7.12
CA PRO A 183 -28.51 -5.94 -6.82
C PRO A 183 -28.65 -7.34 -6.21
N ARG A 184 -27.69 -8.24 -6.49
CA ARG A 184 -27.66 -9.60 -5.93
C ARG A 184 -27.35 -9.61 -4.43
N LEU A 185 -26.76 -8.53 -3.93
CA LEU A 185 -26.35 -8.36 -2.53
C LEU A 185 -27.27 -7.42 -1.74
N ALA A 186 -28.30 -6.83 -2.37
CA ALA A 186 -29.15 -5.80 -1.77
C ALA A 186 -29.82 -6.20 -0.43
N ASN A 187 -30.08 -7.49 -0.23
CA ASN A 187 -30.70 -8.03 0.99
C ASN A 187 -29.68 -8.62 2.00
N ARG A 188 -28.39 -8.35 1.80
CA ARG A 188 -27.30 -8.86 2.64
C ARG A 188 -26.51 -7.71 3.23
N GLN A 189 -26.09 -7.87 4.48
CA GLN A 189 -25.11 -6.97 5.08
C GLN A 189 -23.72 -7.37 4.60
N LEU A 190 -22.97 -6.42 4.06
CA LEU A 190 -21.63 -6.66 3.55
C LEU A 190 -20.61 -6.55 4.70
N VAL A 191 -19.68 -7.49 4.74
CA VAL A 191 -18.62 -7.54 5.75
C VAL A 191 -17.27 -7.64 5.03
N TYR A 192 -16.52 -6.55 5.03
CA TYR A 192 -15.16 -6.54 4.50
C TYR A 192 -14.23 -7.16 5.54
N TYR A 193 -13.49 -8.22 5.20
CA TYR A 193 -12.55 -8.85 6.12
C TYR A 193 -11.10 -8.61 5.71
N ALA A 194 -10.23 -8.48 6.71
CA ALA A 194 -8.79 -8.53 6.56
C ALA A 194 -8.23 -9.76 7.31
N GLU A 195 -7.07 -10.23 6.88
CA GLU A 195 -6.42 -11.38 7.51
C GLU A 195 -5.57 -10.98 8.74
N ARG A 196 -4.88 -11.96 9.31
CA ARG A 196 -4.10 -11.82 10.54
C ARG A 196 -2.89 -10.89 10.40
N ASP A 197 -2.28 -10.82 9.23
CA ASP A 197 -1.07 -10.02 9.01
C ASP A 197 -1.33 -8.54 9.34
N VAL A 198 -0.56 -8.00 10.29
CA VAL A 198 -0.78 -6.68 10.86
C VAL A 198 -0.52 -5.56 9.85
N ALA A 199 0.47 -5.72 8.97
CA ALA A 199 0.84 -4.72 7.98
C ALA A 199 -0.23 -4.64 6.88
N LEU A 200 -0.59 -5.79 6.31
CA LEU A 200 -1.66 -5.93 5.33
C LEU A 200 -3.01 -5.48 5.89
N ARG A 201 -3.33 -5.84 7.13
CA ARG A 201 -4.54 -5.38 7.80
C ARG A 201 -4.55 -3.86 8.02
N THR A 202 -3.42 -3.25 8.33
CA THR A 202 -3.32 -1.79 8.45
C THR A 202 -3.56 -1.11 7.10
N ASN A 203 -3.02 -1.64 6.01
CA ASN A 203 -3.34 -1.17 4.66
C ASN A 203 -4.83 -1.34 4.31
N ALA A 204 -5.44 -2.46 4.69
CA ALA A 204 -6.86 -2.70 4.50
C ALA A 204 -7.74 -1.70 5.25
N ALA A 205 -7.38 -1.37 6.51
CA ALA A 205 -8.06 -0.33 7.28
C ALA A 205 -7.88 1.06 6.67
N PHE A 206 -6.68 1.37 6.14
CA PHE A 206 -6.44 2.62 5.41
C PHE A 206 -7.30 2.73 4.16
N LEU A 207 -7.38 1.68 3.34
CA LEU A 207 -8.24 1.65 2.15
C LEU A 207 -9.73 1.83 2.51
N LEU A 208 -10.20 1.11 3.52
CA LEU A 208 -11.58 1.19 3.96
C LEU A 208 -11.91 2.55 4.60
N GLY A 209 -11.00 3.11 5.40
CA GLY A 209 -11.11 4.47 5.90
C GLY A 209 -11.11 5.52 4.78
N SER A 210 -10.28 5.34 3.75
CA SER A 210 -10.26 6.19 2.57
C SER A 210 -11.60 6.16 1.84
N TYR A 211 -12.19 4.98 1.66
CA TYR A 211 -13.54 4.84 1.10
C TYR A 211 -14.58 5.61 1.92
N LEU A 212 -14.57 5.46 3.25
CA LEU A 212 -15.52 6.16 4.13
C LEU A 212 -15.39 7.69 4.00
N ILE A 213 -14.19 8.21 3.83
CA ILE A 213 -13.95 9.66 3.68
C ILE A 213 -14.33 10.16 2.27
N VAL A 214 -13.85 9.48 1.23
CA VAL A 214 -13.97 9.94 -0.16
C VAL A 214 -15.39 9.74 -0.68
N VAL A 215 -16.00 8.60 -0.37
CA VAL A 215 -17.31 8.21 -0.92
C VAL A 215 -18.44 8.49 0.07
N GLU A 216 -18.29 8.08 1.33
CA GLU A 216 -19.36 8.19 2.34
C GLU A 216 -19.29 9.50 3.15
N GLN A 217 -18.35 10.40 2.80
CA GLN A 217 -18.21 11.75 3.38
C GLN A 217 -17.95 11.80 4.89
N TRP A 218 -17.34 10.76 5.46
CA TRP A 218 -16.86 10.80 6.84
C TRP A 218 -15.71 11.79 6.99
N THR A 219 -15.55 12.30 8.21
CA THR A 219 -14.33 12.99 8.62
C THR A 219 -13.19 11.99 8.86
N PRO A 220 -11.91 12.40 8.70
CA PRO A 220 -10.77 11.57 9.08
C PRO A 220 -10.84 11.06 10.54
N GLU A 221 -11.33 11.90 11.44
CA GLU A 221 -11.50 11.59 12.87
C GLU A 221 -12.52 10.46 13.08
N GLU A 222 -13.69 10.53 12.44
CA GLU A 222 -14.71 9.48 12.53
C GLU A 222 -14.19 8.15 11.99
N ALA A 223 -13.53 8.18 10.82
CA ALA A 223 -12.98 6.99 10.20
C ALA A 223 -11.87 6.36 11.06
N ALA A 224 -10.92 7.16 11.53
CA ALA A 224 -9.84 6.65 12.38
C ALA A 224 -10.36 6.14 13.74
N LEU A 225 -11.34 6.83 14.34
CA LEU A 225 -11.94 6.42 15.60
C LEU A 225 -12.64 5.06 15.47
N ALA A 226 -13.34 4.82 14.36
CA ALA A 226 -13.99 3.53 14.12
C ALA A 226 -12.98 2.37 14.20
N PHE A 227 -11.80 2.49 13.57
CA PHE A 227 -10.76 1.47 13.66
C PHE A 227 -10.07 1.43 15.03
N ALA A 228 -9.77 2.58 15.63
CA ALA A 228 -9.14 2.65 16.95
C ALA A 228 -10.01 2.00 18.05
N SER A 229 -11.34 2.09 17.91
CA SER A 229 -12.30 1.51 18.85
C SER A 229 -12.38 -0.02 18.81
N MET A 230 -11.85 -0.67 17.77
CA MET A 230 -11.94 -2.12 17.59
C MET A 230 -11.01 -2.88 18.55
N GLY A 231 -9.93 -2.25 19.01
CA GLY A 231 -8.98 -2.86 19.92
C GLY A 231 -7.59 -2.26 19.83
N LYS A 232 -6.82 -2.42 20.90
CA LYS A 232 -5.42 -1.95 20.94
C LYS A 232 -4.56 -2.83 20.04
N ARG A 233 -3.58 -2.23 19.36
CA ARG A 233 -2.55 -2.91 18.55
C ARG A 233 -3.10 -3.76 17.39
N LEU A 234 -4.37 -3.60 17.01
CA LEU A 234 -4.92 -4.23 15.80
C LEU A 234 -4.29 -3.64 14.54
N PHE A 235 -3.93 -2.37 14.57
CA PHE A 235 -3.25 -1.67 13.49
C PHE A 235 -1.96 -1.07 14.03
N VAL A 236 -0.95 -0.98 13.17
CA VAL A 236 0.34 -0.37 13.50
C VAL A 236 0.54 0.90 12.69
N PRO A 237 1.26 1.89 13.20
CA PRO A 237 1.52 3.07 12.42
C PRO A 237 2.50 2.76 11.27
N PHE A 238 2.42 3.55 10.20
CA PHE A 238 3.33 3.48 9.07
C PHE A 238 4.70 4.07 9.44
N ARG A 239 5.74 3.55 8.80
CA ARG A 239 7.15 3.95 9.01
C ARG A 239 7.81 4.36 7.71
N ASP A 240 8.98 4.98 7.84
CA ASP A 240 9.83 5.39 6.73
C ASP A 240 10.49 4.19 6.02
N ALA A 241 10.95 4.45 4.79
CA ALA A 241 11.57 3.47 3.90
C ALA A 241 13.08 3.29 4.15
N THR A 242 13.49 3.15 5.41
CA THR A 242 14.90 3.02 5.78
C THR A 242 15.18 1.72 6.53
N TYR A 243 16.45 1.30 6.48
CA TYR A 243 16.97 0.18 7.27
C TYR A 243 17.19 0.53 8.74
N GLN A 244 17.02 1.81 9.12
CA GLN A 244 17.24 2.27 10.47
C GLN A 244 15.97 2.13 11.31
N PRO A 245 16.10 2.08 12.65
CA PRO A 245 14.95 2.18 13.53
C PRO A 245 14.16 3.46 13.23
N PRO A 246 12.83 3.38 13.07
CA PRO A 246 12.02 4.53 12.70
C PRO A 246 12.01 5.56 13.83
N THR A 247 12.36 6.80 13.50
CA THR A 247 12.35 7.94 14.43
C THR A 247 11.01 8.68 14.43
N PHE A 248 10.21 8.48 13.39
CA PHE A 248 8.90 9.08 13.20
C PHE A 248 7.93 8.06 12.60
N HIS A 249 6.67 8.15 12.99
CA HIS A 249 5.63 7.23 12.55
C HIS A 249 4.38 8.01 12.18
N LEU A 250 3.71 7.58 11.11
CA LEU A 250 2.42 8.13 10.71
C LEU A 250 1.30 7.21 11.18
N SER A 251 0.39 7.73 11.98
CA SER A 251 -0.81 6.99 12.36
C SER A 251 -1.79 6.87 11.18
N LEU A 252 -2.76 5.97 11.32
CA LEU A 252 -3.88 5.88 10.38
C LEU A 252 -4.60 7.24 10.23
N LEU A 253 -4.79 7.97 11.33
CA LEU A 253 -5.41 9.28 11.33
C LEU A 253 -4.59 10.31 10.53
N ASP A 254 -3.27 10.31 10.66
CA ASP A 254 -2.40 11.25 9.95
C ASP A 254 -2.52 11.04 8.43
N CYS A 255 -2.48 9.78 7.98
CA CYS A 255 -2.66 9.45 6.56
C CYS A 255 -4.06 9.83 6.05
N LEU A 256 -5.12 9.57 6.83
CA LEU A 256 -6.49 9.91 6.44
C LEU A 256 -6.72 11.43 6.39
N ARG A 257 -6.10 12.20 7.29
CA ARG A 257 -6.11 13.67 7.22
C ARG A 257 -5.38 14.18 5.99
N GLY A 258 -4.21 13.62 5.69
CA GLY A 258 -3.47 13.95 4.46
C GLY A 258 -4.30 13.69 3.20
N LEU A 259 -5.00 12.55 3.14
CA LEU A 259 -5.90 12.24 2.04
C LEU A 259 -7.06 13.24 1.90
N LYS A 260 -7.68 13.67 3.01
CA LYS A 260 -8.83 14.60 2.97
C LYS A 260 -8.42 16.02 2.59
N ALA A 261 -7.19 16.41 2.88
CA ALA A 261 -6.67 17.75 2.60
C ALA A 261 -6.24 17.93 1.13
N ALA A 262 -5.86 16.84 0.45
CA ALA A 262 -5.50 16.80 -0.96
C ALA A 262 -6.72 16.91 -1.88
#